data_AF-A0A0F9QUH2-F1
#
_entry.id   AF-A0A0F9QUH2-F1
#
_cell.length_a   1.000
_cell.length_b   1.000
_cell.length_c   1.000
_cell.angle_alpha   90.00
_cell.angle_beta   90.00
_cell.angle_gamma   90.00
#
_symmetry.space_group_name_H-M   'P 1'
#
loop_
_entity.id
_entity.type
_entity.pdbx_description
1 polymer ?
#
loop_
_entity_poly.entity_id
_entity_poly.type
_entity_poly.pdbx_seq_one_letter_code
_entity_poly.pdbx_strand_id
1 'polypeptide(L)'
;MKIIFLDIDGVLNTVQTLQRCDGFIGMSPILVKRFNKLVKDTGAEVVLSSTWRLAKNWRKVMAKNGLDMKFLDRTVRLNAIRGEEIQEWLDRHDVEKYVILDDDTDMLPDQIHFKTDFQKDGLTEDICKKVKQLLLDI
;
A
#
# COMPACT_ATOMS: atom_id res chain seq x y z
N MET A 1 2.81 -6.25 -16.07
CA MET A 1 2.14 -6.73 -14.82
C MET A 1 1.35 -5.61 -14.14
N LYS A 2 0.41 -5.91 -13.24
CA LYS A 2 -0.39 -4.94 -12.47
C LYS A 2 0.14 -4.80 -11.04
N ILE A 3 0.44 -3.59 -10.59
CA ILE A 3 1.08 -3.33 -9.30
C ILE A 3 0.21 -2.46 -8.40
N ILE A 4 0.19 -2.78 -7.11
CA ILE A 4 -0.24 -1.86 -6.05
C ILE A 4 0.97 -1.53 -5.18
N PHE A 5 1.38 -0.27 -5.19
CA PHE A 5 2.31 0.24 -4.18
C PHE A 5 1.51 0.57 -2.93
N LEU A 6 1.87 -0.07 -1.82
CA LEU A 6 1.12 -0.03 -0.57
C LEU A 6 1.92 0.66 0.53
N ASP A 7 1.42 1.78 1.03
CA ASP A 7 1.71 2.23 2.39
C ASP A 7 0.83 1.53 3.43
N ILE A 8 1.22 1.61 4.71
CA ILE A 8 0.52 0.97 5.83
C ILE A 8 -0.13 2.02 6.71
N ASP A 9 0.63 3.03 7.13
CA ASP A 9 0.14 4.06 8.02
C ASP A 9 -0.81 4.96 7.21
N GLY A 10 -1.99 5.24 7.74
CA GLY A 10 -3.01 6.00 7.00
C GLY A 10 -3.68 5.27 5.85
N VAL A 11 -3.26 4.06 5.50
CA VAL A 11 -3.92 3.19 4.51
C VAL A 11 -4.62 2.01 5.20
N LEU A 12 -3.86 1.21 5.96
CA LEU A 12 -4.36 0.03 6.66
C LEU A 12 -4.57 0.29 8.15
N ASN A 13 -4.37 1.53 8.59
CA ASN A 13 -4.71 2.00 9.91
C ASN A 13 -5.13 3.48 9.88
N THR A 14 -5.63 3.94 11.02
CA THR A 14 -6.06 5.31 11.29
C THR A 14 -5.82 5.63 12.76
N VAL A 15 -6.02 6.89 13.17
CA VAL A 15 -6.02 7.29 14.59
C VAL A 15 -7.00 6.50 15.47
N GLN A 16 -8.04 5.91 14.87
CA GLN A 16 -9.05 5.10 15.56
C GLN A 16 -8.65 3.62 15.70
N THR A 17 -7.56 3.21 15.05
CA THR A 17 -7.11 1.82 15.06
C THR A 17 -6.59 1.44 16.44
N LEU A 18 -7.19 0.41 17.03
CA LEU A 18 -6.88 -0.08 18.37
C LEU A 18 -5.70 -1.06 18.38
N GLN A 19 -5.45 -1.74 17.26
CA GLN A 19 -4.35 -2.69 17.14
C GLN A 19 -3.01 -1.99 17.37
N ARG A 20 -2.03 -2.75 17.88
CA ARG A 20 -0.70 -2.26 18.16
C ARG A 20 0.35 -3.21 17.60
N CYS A 21 1.44 -2.65 17.10
CA CYS A 21 2.62 -3.38 16.64
C CYS A 21 3.86 -2.71 17.26
N ASP A 22 4.59 -3.42 18.11
CA ASP A 22 5.78 -2.93 18.81
C ASP A 22 5.59 -1.57 19.52
N GLY A 23 4.40 -1.36 20.10
CA GLY A 23 4.03 -0.12 20.82
C GLY A 23 3.43 0.99 19.95
N PHE A 24 3.46 0.85 18.63
CA PHE A 24 2.87 1.79 17.67
C PHE A 24 1.50 1.33 17.19
N ILE A 25 0.76 2.21 16.51
CA ILE A 25 -0.52 1.85 15.88
C ILE A 25 -0.27 0.71 14.87
N GLY A 26 -0.98 -0.40 15.05
CA GLY A 26 -0.91 -1.57 14.18
C GLY A 26 -1.89 -1.44 13.00
N MET A 27 -2.15 -2.54 12.29
CA MET A 27 -3.13 -2.54 11.20
C MET A 27 -4.54 -2.86 11.69
N SER A 28 -5.53 -2.19 11.12
CA SER A 28 -6.95 -2.47 11.33
C SER A 28 -7.35 -3.75 10.59
N PRO A 29 -7.91 -4.78 11.27
CA PRO A 29 -8.37 -6.01 10.62
C PRO A 29 -9.42 -5.77 9.52
N ILE A 30 -10.23 -4.72 9.66
CA ILE A 30 -11.24 -4.35 8.67
C ILE A 30 -10.57 -3.83 7.40
N LEU A 31 -9.60 -2.93 7.54
CA LEU A 31 -8.87 -2.35 6.41
C LEU A 31 -7.98 -3.39 5.72
N VAL A 32 -7.33 -4.26 6.50
CA VAL A 32 -6.57 -5.41 5.99
C VAL A 32 -7.46 -6.36 5.20
N LYS A 33 -8.63 -6.75 5.73
CA LYS A 33 -9.58 -7.61 5.02
C LYS A 33 -10.02 -6.99 3.69
N ARG A 34 -10.29 -5.68 3.68
CA ARG A 34 -10.63 -4.93 2.48
C ARG A 34 -9.51 -4.94 1.45
N PHE A 35 -8.28 -4.70 1.89
CA PHE A 35 -7.11 -4.73 1.03
C PHE A 35 -6.82 -6.13 0.46
N ASN A 36 -6.88 -7.19 1.28
CA ASN A 36 -6.74 -8.57 0.81
C ASN A 36 -7.77 -8.89 -0.28
N LYS A 37 -9.01 -8.42 -0.11
CA LYS A 37 -10.06 -8.57 -1.14
C LYS A 37 -9.72 -7.78 -2.41
N LEU A 38 -9.23 -6.55 -2.30
CA LEU A 38 -8.81 -5.73 -3.44
C LEU A 38 -7.72 -6.45 -4.26
N VAL A 39 -6.68 -6.96 -3.60
CA VAL A 39 -5.59 -7.70 -4.24
C VAL A 39 -6.12 -8.96 -4.92
N LYS A 40 -6.95 -9.75 -4.23
CA LYS A 40 -7.56 -10.97 -4.79
C LYS A 40 -8.42 -10.66 -6.02
N ASP A 41 -9.24 -9.62 -5.97
CA ASP A 41 -10.17 -9.27 -7.05
C ASP A 41 -9.44 -8.70 -8.27
N THR A 42 -8.30 -8.04 -8.07
CA THR A 42 -7.52 -7.42 -9.17
C THR A 42 -6.45 -8.34 -9.76
N GLY A 43 -6.02 -9.35 -8.99
CA GLY A 43 -4.84 -10.16 -9.32
C GLY A 43 -3.54 -9.36 -9.35
N ALA A 44 -3.54 -8.13 -8.82
CA ALA A 44 -2.38 -7.27 -8.80
C ALA A 44 -1.34 -7.78 -7.80
N GLU A 45 -0.07 -7.62 -8.14
CA GLU A 45 1.03 -7.88 -7.21
C GLU A 45 1.25 -6.64 -6.32
N VAL A 46 1.79 -6.85 -5.13
CA VAL A 46 1.95 -5.78 -4.12
C VAL A 46 3.43 -5.50 -3.89
N VAL A 47 3.80 -4.21 -3.99
CA VAL A 47 5.10 -3.70 -3.59
C VAL A 47 4.91 -2.87 -2.33
N LEU A 48 5.65 -3.21 -1.27
CA LEU A 48 5.57 -2.45 -0.01
C LEU A 48 6.33 -1.13 -0.17
N SER A 49 5.57 -0.04 -0.21
CA SER A 49 6.08 1.32 -0.20
C SER A 49 5.69 1.92 1.14
N SER A 50 6.45 1.61 2.20
CA SER A 50 6.15 2.07 3.56
C SER A 50 7.38 2.05 4.46
N THR A 51 7.41 2.85 5.52
CA THR A 51 8.46 2.78 6.54
C THR A 51 8.51 1.41 7.22
N TRP A 52 7.39 0.69 7.26
CA TRP A 52 7.33 -0.69 7.77
C TRP A 52 8.27 -1.66 7.05
N ARG A 53 8.69 -1.33 5.83
CA ARG A 53 9.69 -2.10 5.06
C ARG A 53 11.06 -2.14 5.75
N LEU A 54 11.34 -1.23 6.69
CA LEU A 54 12.59 -1.15 7.45
C LEU A 54 12.69 -2.20 8.56
N ALA A 55 11.58 -2.86 8.92
CA ALA A 55 11.62 -3.97 9.87
C ALA A 55 12.49 -5.12 9.34
N LYS A 56 13.36 -5.68 10.20
CA LYS A 56 14.29 -6.77 9.84
C LYS A 56 13.61 -7.92 9.10
N ASN A 57 12.40 -8.28 9.54
CA ASN A 57 11.58 -9.34 8.94
C ASN A 57 10.22 -8.80 8.47
N TRP A 58 10.22 -7.67 7.73
CA TRP A 58 8.99 -6.99 7.31
C TRP A 58 7.94 -7.93 6.72
N ARG A 59 8.30 -8.92 5.89
CA ARG A 59 7.36 -9.92 5.34
C ARG A 59 6.62 -10.69 6.43
N LYS A 60 7.33 -11.12 7.48
CA LYS A 60 6.74 -11.81 8.64
C LYS A 60 5.86 -10.85 9.44
N VAL A 61 6.22 -9.58 9.54
CA VAL A 61 5.40 -8.54 10.18
C VAL A 61 4.09 -8.35 9.40
N MET A 62 4.14 -8.24 8.08
CA MET A 62 2.94 -8.13 7.22
C MET A 62 2.01 -9.33 7.41
N ALA A 63 2.56 -10.55 7.31
CA ALA A 63 1.78 -11.79 7.47
C ALA A 63 1.16 -11.91 8.87
N LYS A 64 1.90 -11.56 9.94
CA LYS A 64 1.39 -11.57 11.32
C LYS A 64 0.23 -10.59 11.53
N ASN A 65 0.17 -9.53 10.74
CA ASN A 65 -0.90 -8.53 10.78
C ASN A 65 -2.04 -8.82 9.78
N GLY A 66 -2.07 -10.02 9.18
CA GLY A 66 -3.20 -10.51 8.39
C GLY A 66 -3.14 -10.18 6.89
N LEU A 67 -1.99 -9.73 6.37
CA LEU A 67 -1.80 -9.60 4.93
C LEU A 67 -1.46 -10.97 4.33
N ASP A 68 -2.43 -11.54 3.62
CA ASP A 68 -2.43 -12.96 3.21
C ASP A 68 -1.76 -13.21 1.85
N MET A 69 -1.28 -12.16 1.18
CA MET A 69 -0.61 -12.24 -0.10
C MET A 69 0.92 -12.26 0.05
N LYS A 70 1.59 -12.86 -0.94
CA LYS A 70 3.04 -12.69 -1.08
C LYS A 70 3.30 -11.34 -1.75
N PHE A 71 3.95 -10.44 -1.03
CA PHE A 71 4.50 -9.22 -1.63
C PHE A 71 5.50 -9.58 -2.73
N LEU A 72 5.45 -8.90 -3.87
CA LEU A 72 6.46 -9.01 -4.91
C LEU A 72 7.78 -8.49 -4.34
N ASP A 73 7.78 -7.24 -3.89
CA ASP A 73 8.97 -6.55 -3.40
C ASP A 73 8.64 -5.46 -2.38
N ARG A 74 9.62 -4.61 -2.07
CA ARG A 74 9.50 -3.32 -1.38
C ARG A 74 10.30 -2.26 -2.12
N THR A 75 9.92 -1.00 -1.99
CA THR A 75 10.77 0.10 -2.50
C THR A 75 12.09 0.19 -1.72
N VAL A 76 13.11 0.74 -2.37
CA VAL A 76 14.38 1.08 -1.73
C VAL A 76 14.20 2.24 -0.75
N ARG A 77 15.21 2.53 0.06
CA ARG A 77 15.27 3.78 0.83
C ARG A 77 16.22 4.74 0.13
N LEU A 78 15.66 5.74 -0.54
CA LEU A 78 16.42 6.88 -1.06
C LEU A 78 16.19 8.01 -0.05
N ASN A 79 17.19 8.81 0.28
CA ASN A 79 16.97 9.97 1.17
C ASN A 79 16.23 11.08 0.39
N ALA A 80 15.00 10.76 -0.03
CA ALA A 80 14.19 11.40 -1.05
C ALA A 80 12.70 11.20 -0.73
N ILE A 81 11.82 11.79 -1.53
CA ILE A 81 10.36 11.64 -1.35
C ILE A 81 9.89 10.26 -1.83
N ARG A 82 8.73 9.81 -1.34
CA ARG A 82 8.18 8.49 -1.65
C ARG A 82 7.99 8.26 -3.13
N GLY A 83 7.55 9.28 -3.86
CA GLY A 83 7.35 9.21 -5.30
C GLY A 83 8.62 8.83 -6.05
N GLU A 84 9.80 9.32 -5.62
CA GLU A 84 11.08 8.97 -6.25
C GLU A 84 11.49 7.53 -5.95
N GLU A 85 11.22 7.01 -4.75
CA GLU A 85 11.47 5.60 -4.41
C GLU A 85 10.59 4.65 -5.22
N ILE A 86 9.34 5.06 -5.48
CA ILE A 86 8.42 4.31 -6.34
C ILE A 86 8.88 4.38 -7.80
N GLN A 87 9.28 5.56 -8.28
CA GLN A 87 9.78 5.74 -9.65
C GLN A 87 11.03 4.89 -9.90
N GLU A 88 11.96 4.87 -8.95
CA GLU A 88 13.16 4.05 -9.04
C GLU A 88 12.83 2.55 -9.19
N TRP A 89 11.81 2.07 -8.49
CA TRP A 89 11.33 0.70 -8.65
C TRP A 89 10.68 0.50 -10.02
N LEU A 90 9.83 1.43 -10.47
CA LEU A 90 9.17 1.39 -11.78
C LEU A 90 10.19 1.35 -12.92
N ASP A 91 11.27 2.12 -12.86
CA ASP A 91 12.31 2.20 -13.91
C ASP A 91 13.03 0.86 -14.13
N ARG A 92 12.94 -0.06 -13.17
CA ARG A 92 13.60 -1.38 -13.21
C ARG A 92 12.65 -2.53 -13.57
N HIS A 93 11.36 -2.27 -13.75
CA HIS A 93 10.35 -3.30 -13.91
C HIS A 93 9.39 -2.99 -15.05
N ASP A 94 9.00 -4.01 -15.81
CA ASP A 94 8.00 -3.87 -16.87
C ASP A 94 6.58 -3.90 -16.30
N VAL A 95 6.05 -2.71 -16.01
CA VAL A 95 4.74 -2.50 -15.38
C VAL A 95 3.74 -2.01 -16.41
N GLU A 96 2.64 -2.75 -16.53
CA GLU A 96 1.55 -2.42 -17.45
C GLU A 96 0.62 -1.38 -16.83
N LYS A 97 0.31 -1.57 -15.54
CA LYS A 97 -0.53 -0.66 -14.76
C LYS A 97 -0.09 -0.66 -13.30
N TYR A 98 -0.21 0.49 -12.66
CA TYR A 98 -0.01 0.58 -11.23
C TYR A 98 -0.93 1.60 -10.59
N VAL A 99 -1.05 1.48 -9.27
CA VAL A 99 -1.64 2.50 -8.40
C VAL A 99 -0.79 2.61 -7.14
N ILE A 100 -0.90 3.76 -6.47
CA ILE A 100 -0.30 4.02 -5.16
C ILE A 100 -1.42 4.22 -4.15
N LEU A 101 -1.37 3.51 -3.04
CA LEU A 101 -2.21 3.73 -1.86
C LEU A 101 -1.32 4.29 -0.75
N ASP A 102 -1.51 5.54 -0.40
CA ASP A 102 -0.70 6.27 0.58
C ASP A 102 -1.52 7.48 1.09
N ASP A 103 -1.39 7.87 2.36
CA ASP A 103 -2.09 9.03 2.91
C ASP A 103 -1.29 10.34 2.81
N ASP A 104 0.01 10.26 2.51
CA ASP A 104 0.85 11.44 2.32
C ASP A 104 0.67 12.05 0.91
N THR A 105 1.41 13.10 0.59
CA THR A 105 1.35 13.88 -0.66
C THR A 105 2.70 13.99 -1.35
N ASP A 106 3.69 13.24 -0.90
CA ASP A 106 5.07 13.28 -1.39
C ASP A 106 5.30 12.34 -2.62
N MET A 107 4.25 12.17 -3.43
CA MET A 107 4.30 11.46 -4.72
C MET A 107 4.71 12.41 -5.85
N LEU A 108 5.24 11.86 -6.94
CA LEU A 108 5.51 12.65 -8.14
C LEU A 108 4.18 13.05 -8.82
N PRO A 109 4.12 14.21 -9.51
CA PRO A 109 2.86 14.74 -10.06
C PRO A 109 2.12 13.80 -11.03
N ASP A 110 2.85 13.01 -11.81
CA ASP A 110 2.28 12.13 -12.84
C ASP A 110 1.93 10.72 -12.31
N GLN A 111 2.15 10.46 -11.01
CA GLN A 111 1.90 9.16 -10.43
C GLN A 111 0.42 8.94 -10.12
N ILE A 112 -0.04 7.70 -10.33
CA ILE A 112 -1.44 7.30 -10.12
C ILE A 112 -1.69 7.06 -8.62
N HIS A 113 -1.90 8.15 -7.89
CA HIS A 113 -2.05 8.14 -6.43
C HIS A 113 -3.51 8.21 -5.97
N PHE A 114 -3.92 7.22 -5.18
CA PHE A 114 -5.18 7.19 -4.48
C PHE A 114 -4.95 7.54 -3.01
N LYS A 115 -5.04 8.84 -2.71
CA LYS A 115 -4.80 9.37 -1.38
C LYS A 115 -5.82 8.85 -0.37
N THR A 116 -5.35 8.27 0.73
CA THR A 116 -6.16 7.89 1.90
C THR A 116 -6.08 8.96 3.00
N ASP A 117 -6.69 8.73 4.17
CA ASP A 117 -6.72 9.69 5.27
C ASP A 117 -6.54 8.98 6.62
N PHE A 118 -5.38 9.17 7.24
CA PHE A 118 -5.06 8.61 8.57
C PHE A 118 -5.96 9.15 9.69
N GLN A 119 -6.47 10.37 9.57
CA GLN A 119 -7.33 10.99 10.57
C GLN A 119 -8.78 10.48 10.51
N LYS A 120 -9.17 9.81 9.42
CA LYS A 120 -10.54 9.36 9.18
C LYS A 120 -10.62 7.85 8.96
N ASP A 121 -10.54 7.43 7.70
CA ASP A 121 -11.07 6.13 7.26
C ASP A 121 -10.01 5.18 6.67
N GLY A 122 -8.81 5.68 6.39
CA GLY A 122 -7.80 4.93 5.65
C GLY A 122 -8.29 4.47 4.27
N LEU A 123 -8.05 3.21 3.93
CA LEU A 123 -8.52 2.60 2.67
C LEU A 123 -10.04 2.42 2.68
N THR A 124 -10.79 3.15 1.87
CA THR A 124 -12.26 3.04 1.76
C THR A 124 -12.71 2.09 0.64
N GLU A 125 -13.98 1.66 0.68
CA GLU A 125 -14.57 0.87 -0.41
C GLU A 125 -14.61 1.64 -1.74
N ASP A 126 -14.81 2.96 -1.70
CA ASP A 126 -14.81 3.82 -2.90
C ASP A 126 -13.43 3.88 -3.54
N ILE A 127 -12.37 3.97 -2.74
CA ILE A 127 -10.98 3.87 -3.25
C ILE A 127 -10.77 2.49 -3.87
N CYS A 128 -11.16 1.41 -3.19
CA CYS A 128 -11.05 0.06 -3.75
C CYS A 128 -11.80 -0.10 -5.07
N LYS A 129 -12.99 0.50 -5.22
CA LYS A 129 -13.75 0.48 -6.47
C LYS A 129 -12.99 1.18 -7.59
N LYS A 130 -12.50 2.39 -7.36
CA LYS A 130 -11.75 3.16 -8.37
C LYS A 130 -10.45 2.46 -8.77
N VAL A 131 -9.73 1.88 -7.81
CA VAL A 131 -8.53 1.07 -8.09
C VAL A 131 -8.86 -0.12 -8.98
N LYS A 132 -9.96 -0.85 -8.71
CA LYS A 132 -10.39 -1.97 -9.56
C LYS A 132 -10.71 -1.53 -10.98
N GLN A 133 -11.47 -0.45 -11.13
CA GLN A 133 -11.82 0.10 -12.46
C GLN A 133 -10.56 0.42 -13.27
N LEU A 134 -9.59 1.09 -12.65
CA LEU A 134 -8.33 1.43 -13.30
C LEU A 134 -7.50 0.20 -13.67
N LEU A 135 -7.31 -0.74 -12.73
CA LEU A 135 -6.46 -1.92 -12.95
C LEU A 135 -7.12 -2.96 -13.87
N LEU A 136 -8.45 -2.99 -13.99
CA LEU A 136 -9.18 -3.99 -14.77
C LEU A 136 -9.80 -3.48 -16.08
N ASP A 137 -9.76 -2.17 -16.35
CA ASP A 137 -10.43 -1.55 -17.52
C ASP A 137 -11.96 -1.75 -17.54
N ILE A 138 -12.62 -1.58 -16.39
CA ILE A 138 -14.07 -1.81 -16.21
C ILE A 138 -14.80 -0.61 -15.60
#